data_AF-A0A4Y9ZXV8-F1
#
_entry.id   AF-A0A4Y9ZXV8-F1
#
_cell.length_a   1.000
_cell.length_b   1.000
_cell.length_c   1.000
_cell.angle_alpha   90.00
_cell.angle_beta   90.00
_cell.angle_gamma   90.00
#
_symmetry.space_group_name_H-M   'P 1'
#
loop_
_entity.id
_entity.type
_entity.pdbx_description
1 polymer ?
#
loop_
_entity_poly.entity_id
_entity_poly.type
_entity_poly.pdbx_seq_one_letter_code
_entity_poly.pdbx_strand_id
1 'polypeptide(L)'
;MYADLTALPTCFNLDFSPLDDSKDASHAIQTLQMGTRPVVDYITEFESYAPCTGYKDIALIDWFLHGLNNALQDDCQHSYLMPTMLAEWKARAGDRNAAYLMCTQFQSPHPATGHALLLLQVPNCPTAQTLRA
;
A
#
# COMPACT_ATOMS: atom_id res chain seq x y z
N MET A 1 14.34 29.76 -48.72
CA MET A 1 13.34 28.68 -48.50
C MET A 1 13.35 28.42 -47.00
N TYR A 2 12.43 29.04 -46.26
CA TYR A 2 12.40 28.92 -44.81
C TYR A 2 11.61 27.67 -44.46
N ALA A 3 12.21 26.79 -43.64
CA ALA A 3 11.53 25.61 -43.12
C ALA A 3 10.29 26.06 -42.33
N ASP A 4 9.15 25.44 -42.63
CA ASP A 4 7.87 25.73 -42.00
C ASP A 4 7.92 25.33 -40.53
N LEU A 5 7.98 26.32 -39.65
CA LEU A 5 8.03 26.11 -38.19
C LEU A 5 6.75 25.45 -37.65
N THR A 6 5.68 25.36 -38.45
CA THR A 6 4.46 24.62 -38.09
C THR A 6 4.62 23.10 -38.24
N ALA A 7 5.62 22.64 -39.00
CA ALA A 7 5.94 21.21 -39.12
C ALA A 7 6.64 20.65 -37.86
N LEU A 8 7.37 21.48 -37.11
CA LEU A 8 8.10 21.06 -35.91
C LEU A 8 7.21 20.44 -34.82
N PRO A 9 6.13 21.07 -34.34
CA PRO A 9 5.27 20.47 -33.32
C PRO A 9 4.54 19.22 -33.82
N THR A 10 4.29 19.13 -35.12
CA THR A 10 3.63 17.97 -35.75
C THR A 10 4.57 16.77 -35.81
N CYS A 11 5.83 16.97 -36.19
CA CYS A 11 6.86 15.91 -36.13
C CYS A 11 7.17 15.50 -34.69
N PHE A 12 7.21 16.45 -33.75
CA PHE A 12 7.47 16.17 -32.34
C PHE A 12 6.37 15.30 -31.69
N ASN A 13 5.09 15.57 -31.99
CA ASN A 13 4.00 14.71 -31.51
C ASN A 13 3.98 13.32 -32.16
N LEU A 14 4.50 13.18 -33.39
CA LEU A 14 4.55 11.91 -34.10
C LEU A 14 5.66 10.99 -33.55
N ASP A 15 6.86 11.54 -33.35
CA ASP A 15 8.01 10.80 -32.81
C ASP A 15 7.87 10.50 -31.31
N PHE A 16 7.17 11.36 -30.56
CA PHE A 16 6.85 11.17 -29.14
C PHE A 16 5.35 10.94 -28.93
N SER A 17 4.75 10.06 -29.75
CA SER A 17 3.41 9.55 -29.44
C SER A 17 3.43 9.05 -27.99
N PRO A 18 2.43 9.40 -27.15
CA PRO A 18 2.41 8.93 -25.78
C PRO A 18 2.59 7.42 -25.83
N LEU A 19 3.62 6.95 -25.12
CA LEU A 19 3.77 5.54 -24.81
C LEU A 19 2.42 5.11 -24.24
N ASP A 20 2.07 3.83 -24.38
CA ASP A 20 0.76 3.31 -23.98
C ASP A 20 0.64 3.37 -22.43
N ASP A 21 0.57 4.58 -21.88
CA ASP A 21 0.81 4.95 -20.48
C ASP A 21 -0.20 4.24 -19.61
N SER A 22 -1.38 3.96 -20.16
CA SER A 22 -2.42 3.17 -19.53
C SER A 22 -2.05 1.70 -19.41
N LYS A 23 -1.50 1.09 -20.46
CA LYS A 23 -1.04 -0.31 -20.42
C LYS A 23 0.16 -0.46 -19.50
N ASP A 24 1.10 0.46 -19.56
CA ASP A 24 2.30 0.42 -18.72
C ASP A 24 1.94 0.69 -17.25
N ALA A 25 1.07 1.65 -16.95
CA ALA A 25 0.57 1.87 -15.59
C ALA A 25 -0.27 0.68 -15.09
N SER A 26 -1.08 0.07 -15.94
CA SER A 26 -1.85 -1.13 -15.58
C SER A 26 -0.92 -2.29 -15.23
N HIS A 27 0.10 -2.52 -16.05
CA HIS A 27 1.13 -3.53 -15.78
C HIS A 27 1.92 -3.21 -14.50
N ALA A 28 2.25 -1.94 -14.27
CA ALA A 28 2.91 -1.50 -13.05
C ALA A 28 2.05 -1.81 -11.81
N ILE A 29 0.75 -1.47 -11.81
CA ILE A 29 -0.16 -1.81 -10.69
C ILE A 29 -0.27 -3.31 -10.46
N GLN A 30 -0.39 -4.10 -11.52
CA GLN A 30 -0.55 -5.55 -11.41
C GLN A 30 0.68 -6.25 -10.83
N THR A 31 1.87 -5.69 -11.08
CA THR A 31 3.14 -6.23 -10.62
C THR A 31 3.66 -5.53 -9.36
N LEU A 32 2.98 -4.48 -8.89
CA LEU A 32 3.38 -3.70 -7.73
C LEU A 32 3.25 -4.53 -6.46
N GLN A 33 4.36 -4.71 -5.76
CA GLN A 33 4.42 -5.45 -4.52
C GLN A 33 5.10 -4.60 -3.46
N MET A 34 4.54 -4.58 -2.25
CA MET A 34 5.12 -3.89 -1.10
C MET A 34 6.45 -4.53 -0.71
N GLY A 35 6.52 -5.86 -0.65
CA GLY A 35 7.75 -6.56 -0.24
C GLY A 35 8.25 -6.05 1.12
N THR A 36 9.53 -5.74 1.25
CA THR A 36 10.10 -5.25 2.53
C THR A 36 10.03 -3.74 2.69
N ARG A 37 9.44 -3.00 1.74
CA ARG A 37 9.44 -1.54 1.76
C ARG A 37 8.38 -0.98 2.71
N PRO A 38 8.56 0.25 3.20
CA PRO A 38 7.54 0.95 3.98
C PRO A 38 6.20 1.02 3.25
N VAL A 39 5.10 0.86 3.99
CA VAL A 39 3.74 0.95 3.42
C VAL A 39 3.47 2.31 2.75
N VAL A 40 4.07 3.38 3.27
CA VAL A 40 3.94 4.75 2.71
C VAL A 40 4.55 4.86 1.32
N ASP A 41 5.72 4.23 1.09
CA ASP A 41 6.38 4.21 -0.21
C ASP A 41 5.54 3.40 -1.20
N TYR A 42 5.00 2.27 -0.75
CA TYR A 42 4.09 1.45 -1.55
C TYR A 42 2.83 2.22 -1.96
N ILE A 43 2.17 2.90 -1.01
CA ILE A 43 0.97 3.71 -1.27
C ILE A 43 1.28 4.83 -2.26
N THR A 44 2.39 5.55 -2.06
CA THR A 44 2.79 6.69 -2.90
C THR A 44 3.01 6.24 -4.35
N GLU A 45 3.70 5.11 -4.54
CA GLU A 45 3.93 4.57 -5.88
C GLU A 45 2.62 4.06 -6.51
N PHE A 46 1.76 3.39 -5.75
CA PHE A 46 0.45 2.95 -6.25
C PHE A 46 -0.41 4.13 -6.72
N GLU A 47 -0.43 5.23 -5.95
CA GLU A 47 -1.14 6.46 -6.30
C GLU A 47 -0.61 7.13 -7.56
N SER A 48 0.68 6.97 -7.86
CA SER A 48 1.27 7.51 -9.10
C SER A 48 0.75 6.82 -10.36
N TYR A 49 0.41 5.53 -10.29
CA TYR A 49 -0.08 4.74 -11.42
C TYR A 49 -1.61 4.69 -11.53
N ALA A 50 -2.32 4.71 -10.41
CA ALA A 50 -3.78 4.58 -10.33
C ALA A 50 -4.55 5.45 -11.35
N PRO A 51 -4.28 6.76 -11.48
CA PRO A 51 -5.04 7.61 -12.40
C PRO A 51 -4.80 7.28 -13.87
N CYS A 52 -3.65 6.71 -14.22
CA CYS A 52 -3.27 6.41 -15.60
C CYS A 52 -3.88 5.09 -16.11
N THR A 53 -4.28 4.18 -15.22
CA THR A 53 -4.79 2.85 -15.59
C THR A 53 -6.18 2.83 -16.21
N GLY A 54 -7.03 3.81 -15.89
CA GLY A 54 -8.45 3.78 -16.24
C GLY A 54 -9.28 2.73 -15.47
N TYR A 55 -8.73 2.12 -14.42
CA TYR A 55 -9.46 1.18 -13.57
C TYR A 55 -10.54 1.86 -12.73
N LYS A 56 -11.61 1.10 -12.46
CA LYS A 56 -12.62 1.46 -11.47
C LYS A 56 -12.08 1.23 -10.07
N ASP A 57 -12.59 1.98 -9.09
CA ASP A 57 -12.17 1.89 -7.69
C ASP A 57 -12.16 0.45 -7.14
N ILE A 58 -13.14 -0.38 -7.50
CA ILE A 58 -13.20 -1.78 -7.07
C ILE A 58 -11.96 -2.57 -7.53
N ALA A 59 -11.57 -2.40 -8.79
CA ALA A 59 -10.38 -3.06 -9.33
C ALA A 59 -9.10 -2.50 -8.71
N LEU A 60 -9.05 -1.20 -8.43
CA LEU A 60 -7.93 -0.60 -7.71
C LEU A 60 -7.81 -1.13 -6.27
N ILE A 61 -8.93 -1.37 -5.58
CA ILE A 61 -8.94 -1.98 -4.25
C ILE A 61 -8.38 -3.40 -4.30
N ASP A 62 -8.82 -4.22 -5.28
CA ASP A 62 -8.32 -5.58 -5.43
C ASP A 62 -6.80 -5.60 -5.68
N TRP A 63 -6.31 -4.77 -6.60
CA TRP A 63 -4.87 -4.68 -6.87
C TRP A 63 -4.08 -4.10 -5.70
N PHE A 64 -4.63 -3.11 -5.00
CA PHE A 64 -4.00 -2.55 -3.80
C PHE A 64 -3.84 -3.63 -2.73
N LEU A 65 -4.90 -4.40 -2.43
CA LEU A 65 -4.84 -5.47 -1.44
C LEU A 65 -3.91 -6.60 -1.87
N HIS A 66 -3.86 -6.93 -3.16
CA HIS A 66 -2.98 -7.96 -3.70
C HIS A 66 -1.49 -7.59 -3.63
N GLY A 67 -1.16 -6.30 -3.68
CA GLY A 67 0.23 -5.83 -3.58
C GLY A 67 0.71 -5.64 -2.14
N LEU A 68 -0.16 -5.70 -1.13
CA LEU A 68 0.24 -5.67 0.27
C LEU A 68 0.89 -7.00 0.69
N ASN A 69 1.75 -6.95 1.70
CA ASN A 69 2.26 -8.18 2.31
C ASN A 69 1.13 -8.97 2.97
N ASN A 70 1.17 -10.30 2.84
CA ASN A 70 0.12 -11.21 3.34
C ASN A 70 -0.31 -10.92 4.79
N ALA A 71 0.63 -10.67 5.70
CA ALA A 71 0.30 -10.39 7.11
C ALA A 71 -0.47 -9.08 7.30
N LEU A 72 -0.11 -8.04 6.54
CA LEU A 72 -0.78 -6.74 6.61
C LEU A 72 -2.13 -6.79 5.88
N GLN A 73 -2.19 -7.49 4.74
CA GLN A 73 -3.42 -7.74 4.01
C GLN A 73 -4.46 -8.44 4.90
N ASP A 74 -4.06 -9.51 5.58
CA ASP A 74 -4.90 -10.28 6.49
C ASP A 74 -5.44 -9.41 7.63
N ASP A 75 -4.58 -8.64 8.31
CA ASP A 75 -4.99 -7.73 9.39
C ASP A 75 -5.94 -6.62 8.90
N CYS A 76 -5.74 -6.11 7.68
CA CYS A 76 -6.63 -5.14 7.07
C CYS A 76 -8.02 -5.72 6.75
N GLN A 77 -8.09 -6.97 6.29
CA GLN A 77 -9.33 -7.66 5.91
C GLN A 77 -10.12 -8.16 7.12
N HIS A 78 -9.45 -8.60 8.19
CA HIS A 78 -10.09 -9.08 9.42
C HIS A 78 -10.50 -7.98 10.39
N SER A 79 -10.23 -6.71 10.06
CA SER A 79 -10.65 -5.55 10.83
C SER A 79 -12.14 -5.28 10.74
N TYR A 80 -12.79 -4.97 11.87
CA TYR A 80 -14.21 -4.61 11.94
C TYR A 80 -14.53 -3.38 11.06
N LEU A 81 -15.68 -3.44 10.39
CA LEU A 81 -16.12 -2.61 9.26
C LEU A 81 -15.25 -2.80 8.02
N MET A 82 -15.82 -3.35 6.95
CA MET A 82 -15.08 -3.47 5.69
C MET A 82 -15.14 -2.14 4.94
N PRO A 83 -13.99 -1.53 4.62
CA PRO A 83 -13.96 -0.30 3.85
C PRO A 83 -14.51 -0.52 2.46
N THR A 84 -15.17 0.51 1.93
CA THR A 84 -15.74 0.47 0.58
C THR A 84 -14.96 1.33 -0.39
N MET A 85 -14.14 2.24 0.12
CA MET A 85 -13.37 3.20 -0.67
C MET A 85 -11.87 2.89 -0.59
N LEU A 86 -11.16 3.08 -1.71
CA LEU A 86 -9.72 2.89 -1.78
C LEU A 86 -8.95 3.77 -0.76
N ALA A 87 -9.42 5.00 -0.53
CA ALA A 87 -8.82 5.89 0.45
C ALA A 87 -8.85 5.32 1.88
N GLU A 88 -9.96 4.67 2.27
CA GLU A 88 -10.10 4.04 3.57
C GLU A 88 -9.20 2.81 3.71
N TRP A 89 -9.05 2.02 2.64
CA TRP A 89 -8.12 0.89 2.59
C TRP A 89 -6.66 1.34 2.76
N LYS A 90 -6.25 2.43 2.10
CA LYS A 90 -4.92 3.01 2.25
C LYS A 90 -4.67 3.51 3.67
N ALA A 91 -5.62 4.25 4.24
CA ALA A 91 -5.52 4.73 5.62
C ALA A 91 -5.39 3.56 6.60
N ARG A 92 -6.23 2.53 6.44
CA ARG A 92 -6.18 1.31 7.25
C ARG A 92 -4.84 0.60 7.17
N ALA A 93 -4.29 0.42 5.97
CA ALA A 93 -2.98 -0.20 5.79
C ALA A 93 -1.87 0.59 6.51
N GLY A 94 -1.94 1.92 6.45
CA GLY A 94 -1.06 2.82 7.22
C GLY A 94 -1.17 2.61 8.74
N ASP A 95 -2.39 2.65 9.28
CA ASP A 95 -2.64 2.52 10.72
C ASP A 95 -2.19 1.15 11.26
N ARG A 96 -2.49 0.07 10.52
CA ARG A 96 -2.11 -1.29 10.92
C ARG A 96 -0.61 -1.51 10.87
N ASN A 97 0.05 -0.99 9.84
CA ASN A 97 1.51 -1.04 9.76
C ASN A 97 2.15 -0.23 10.90
N ALA A 98 1.63 0.95 11.23
CA ALA A 98 2.12 1.75 12.35
C ALA A 98 1.94 1.04 13.69
N ALA A 99 0.77 0.42 13.92
CA ALA A 99 0.51 -0.37 15.14
C ALA A 99 1.49 -1.55 15.27
N TYR A 100 1.75 -2.27 14.17
CA TYR A 100 2.72 -3.36 14.14
C TYR A 100 4.15 -2.89 14.48
N LEU A 101 4.60 -1.80 13.86
CA LEU A 101 5.92 -1.22 14.15
C LEU A 101 6.04 -0.75 15.60
N MET A 102 4.98 -0.17 16.16
CA MET A 102 4.94 0.22 17.56
C MET A 102 5.08 -1.01 18.47
N CYS A 103 4.28 -2.06 18.27
CA CYS A 103 4.35 -3.27 19.09
C CYS A 103 5.70 -3.98 19.01
N THR A 104 6.31 -4.04 17.82
CA THR A 104 7.61 -4.72 17.62
C THR A 104 8.78 -3.93 18.20
N GLN A 105 8.75 -2.60 18.15
CA GLN A 105 9.80 -1.76 18.73
C GLN A 105 9.91 -1.92 20.26
N PHE A 106 8.78 -2.13 20.94
CA PHE A 106 8.74 -2.36 22.39
C PHE A 106 8.96 -3.83 22.82
N GLN A 107 9.08 -4.76 21.87
CA GLN A 107 9.26 -6.19 22.12
C GLN A 107 10.73 -6.67 22.09
N SER A 108 11.70 -5.76 21.96
CA SER A 108 13.12 -6.13 22.05
C SER A 108 13.40 -6.85 23.38
N PRO A 109 14.10 -8.01 23.38
CA PRO A 109 14.27 -8.81 24.58
C PRO A 109 15.04 -8.00 25.63
N HIS A 110 14.39 -7.80 26.78
CA HIS A 110 15.04 -7.30 27.99
C HIS A 110 16.24 -8.22 28.28
N PRO A 111 17.48 -7.71 28.43
CA PRO A 111 18.58 -8.55 28.85
C PRO A 111 18.23 -9.12 30.22
N ALA A 112 18.18 -10.44 30.32
CA ALA A 112 17.86 -11.17 31.53
C ALA A 112 18.88 -10.81 32.64
N THR A 113 18.52 -9.86 33.50
CA THR A 113 19.20 -9.64 34.78
C THR A 113 18.12 -9.49 35.84
N GLY A 114 18.19 -10.38 36.83
CA GLY A 114 17.10 -10.69 37.73
C GLY A 114 16.58 -9.55 38.59
N HIS A 115 15.40 -9.82 39.16
CA HIS A 115 14.75 -9.09 40.23
C HIS A 115 14.31 -7.65 39.92
N ALA A 116 13.10 -7.50 39.38
CA ALA A 116 12.10 -6.57 39.91
C ALA A 116 10.73 -6.85 39.27
N LEU A 117 9.73 -7.11 40.11
CA LEU A 117 8.31 -7.01 39.76
C LEU A 117 8.04 -5.62 39.18
N LEU A 118 7.65 -5.54 37.90
CA LEU A 118 6.83 -4.46 37.39
C LEU A 118 5.81 -5.07 36.43
N LEU A 119 4.65 -5.38 37.00
CA LEU A 119 3.42 -5.65 36.25
C LEU A 119 2.99 -4.37 35.54
N LEU A 120 3.60 -4.07 34.40
CA LEU A 120 3.00 -3.14 33.45
C LEU A 120 2.04 -3.95 32.58
N GLN A 121 0.76 -3.77 32.88
CA GLN A 121 -0.35 -4.30 32.11
C GLN A 121 -0.18 -3.89 30.65
N VAL A 122 0.10 -4.88 29.81
CA VAL A 122 0.11 -4.78 28.35
C VAL A 122 -1.29 -4.38 27.89
N PRO A 123 -1.47 -3.34 27.06
CA PRO A 123 -2.75 -3.17 26.38
C PRO A 123 -2.91 -4.35 25.43
N ASN A 124 -3.95 -5.13 25.72
CA ASN A 124 -4.39 -6.31 25.02
C ASN A 124 -4.35 -6.08 23.49
N CYS A 125 -3.43 -6.76 22.80
CA CYS A 125 -3.45 -6.85 21.34
C CYS A 125 -4.65 -7.75 20.99
N PRO A 126 -5.67 -7.27 20.26
CA PRO A 126 -6.86 -8.06 19.98
C PRO A 126 -6.54 -9.07 18.87
N THR A 127 -5.82 -10.14 19.20
CA THR A 127 -5.86 -11.35 18.39
C THR A 127 -7.10 -12.13 18.81
N ALA A 128 -8.08 -12.20 17.90
CA ALA A 128 -9.30 -12.95 18.05
C ALA A 128 -8.99 -14.39 18.50
N GLN A 129 -9.26 -14.69 19.77
CA GLN A 129 -9.42 -16.07 20.22
C GLN A 129 -10.91 -16.39 20.24
N THR A 130 -11.29 -17.13 19.21
CA THR A 130 -12.45 -18.02 19.09
C THR A 130 -13.11 -18.37 20.43
N LEU A 131 -14.32 -17.85 20.64
CA LEU A 131 -15.25 -18.37 21.63
C LEU A 131 -15.83 -19.68 21.06
N ARG A 132 -15.31 -20.84 21.50
CA ARG A 132 -16.06 -22.09 21.39
C ARG A 132 -16.98 -22.19 22.62
N ALA A 133 -18.27 -22.30 22.35
CA ALA A 133 -19.30 -22.65 23.32
C ALA A 133 -19.13 -24.08 23.84
#